data_AF-A0A7C5R8K9-F1
#
_entry.id   AF-A0A7C5R8K9-F1
#
_cell.length_a   1.000
_cell.length_b   1.000
_cell.length_c   1.000
_cell.angle_alpha   90.00
_cell.angle_beta   90.00
_cell.angle_gamma   90.00
#
_symmetry.space_group_name_H-M   'P 1'
#
loop_
_entity.id
_entity.type
_entity.pdbx_description
1 polymer ?
#
loop_
_entity_poly.entity_id
_entity_poly.type
_entity_poly.pdbx_seq_one_letter_code
_entity_poly.pdbx_strand_id
1 'polypeptide(L)'
;MKKYLLLLILLAAGAERTEAQILNFNKYMLQNDSLKWLGLVGLNFILIDQEVQVFNMGANFNVVRKFRQHSILAISKFSFASSNNELLLSDGYLHARMIFNRKKKIGEEIFYQIQYNAIRGLQERNLAGGGLRFWLFDNDNYAMILGIGAMM
;
A
#
# COMPACT_ATOMS: atom_id res chain seq x y z
N MET A 1 -34.74 -18.74 -9.54
CA MET A 1 -34.09 -19.43 -8.40
C MET A 1 -32.72 -20.02 -8.77
N LYS A 2 -32.60 -20.93 -9.76
CA LYS A 2 -31.30 -21.53 -10.16
C LYS A 2 -30.21 -20.52 -10.59
N LYS A 3 -30.57 -19.40 -11.24
CA LYS A 3 -29.61 -18.35 -11.66
C LYS A 3 -28.94 -17.62 -10.49
N TYR A 4 -29.69 -17.38 -9.41
CA TYR A 4 -29.16 -16.72 -8.20
C TYR A 4 -28.32 -17.68 -7.36
N LEU A 5 -28.66 -18.98 -7.38
CA LEU A 5 -27.90 -20.03 -6.71
C LEU A 5 -26.49 -20.18 -7.32
N LEU A 6 -26.38 -20.12 -8.66
CA LEU A 6 -25.09 -20.18 -9.35
C LEU A 6 -24.20 -18.97 -9.01
N LEU A 7 -24.81 -17.79 -8.89
CA LEU A 7 -24.13 -16.55 -8.50
C LEU A 7 -23.61 -16.64 -7.05
N LEU A 8 -24.41 -17.20 -6.14
CA LEU A 8 -24.04 -17.42 -4.75
C LEU A 8 -22.91 -18.44 -4.60
N ILE A 9 -22.91 -19.50 -5.40
CA ILE A 9 -21.85 -20.52 -5.42
C ILE A 9 -20.54 -19.94 -5.99
N LEU A 10 -20.62 -19.12 -7.05
CA LEU A 10 -19.46 -18.41 -7.61
C LEU A 10 -18.87 -17.40 -6.62
N LEU A 11 -19.69 -16.71 -5.84
CA LEU A 11 -19.24 -15.79 -4.80
C LEU A 11 -18.61 -16.53 -3.60
N ALA A 12 -19.14 -17.69 -3.23
CA ALA A 12 -18.60 -18.50 -2.13
C ALA A 12 -17.29 -19.22 -2.53
N ALA A 13 -17.11 -19.58 -3.79
CA ALA A 13 -15.89 -20.23 -4.28
C ALA A 13 -14.66 -19.29 -4.33
N GLY A 14 -14.87 -17.96 -4.31
CA GLY A 14 -13.80 -16.97 -4.22
C GLY A 14 -13.37 -16.64 -2.79
N ALA A 15 -13.95 -17.29 -1.77
CA ALA A 15 -13.61 -17.07 -0.37
C ALA A 15 -12.37 -17.89 0.02
N GLU A 16 -11.20 -17.52 -0.50
CA GLU A 16 -9.94 -18.05 0.02
C GLU A 16 -9.61 -17.48 1.41
N ARG A 17 -8.74 -18.21 2.13
CA ARG A 17 -8.32 -17.88 3.50
C ARG A 17 -7.72 -16.47 3.52
N THR A 18 -8.49 -15.51 4.00
CA THR A 18 -8.01 -14.14 4.17
C THR A 18 -7.06 -14.10 5.36
N GLU A 19 -5.77 -14.09 5.09
CA GLU A 19 -4.79 -13.64 6.07
C GLU A 19 -5.06 -12.16 6.35
N ALA A 20 -5.70 -11.86 7.49
CA ALA A 20 -5.92 -10.51 7.94
C ALA A 20 -4.57 -9.79 8.06
N GLN A 21 -4.34 -8.80 7.20
CA GLN A 21 -3.11 -8.03 7.20
C GLN A 21 -3.31 -6.72 7.98
N ILE A 22 -2.45 -6.46 8.96
CA ILE A 22 -2.30 -5.12 9.55
C ILE A 22 -1.33 -4.34 8.67
N LEU A 23 -1.84 -3.68 7.63
CA LEU A 23 -1.07 -2.76 6.80
C LEU A 23 -1.40 -1.32 7.20
N ASN A 24 -0.45 -0.65 7.86
CA ASN A 24 -0.54 0.78 8.10
C ASN A 24 -0.02 1.51 6.86
N PHE A 25 -0.93 2.01 6.02
CA PHE A 25 -0.57 2.91 4.93
C PHE A 25 -0.95 4.34 5.30
N ASN A 26 0.04 5.22 5.38
CA ASN A 26 -0.24 6.65 5.38
C ASN A 26 -0.58 7.05 3.94
N LYS A 27 -1.86 7.35 3.70
CA LYS A 27 -2.29 8.01 2.48
C LYS A 27 -1.78 9.44 2.54
N TYR A 28 -0.56 9.69 2.06
CA TYR A 28 -0.11 11.05 1.83
C TYR A 28 -1.12 11.70 0.87
N MET A 29 -1.91 12.63 1.40
CA MET A 29 -2.92 13.36 0.66
C MET A 29 -2.23 14.28 -0.33
N LEU A 30 -1.88 13.72 -1.48
CA LEU A 30 -1.32 14.43 -2.62
C LEU A 30 -2.47 14.96 -3.49
N GLN A 31 -3.29 15.81 -2.86
CA GLN A 31 -4.50 16.42 -3.39
C GLN A 31 -4.19 17.69 -4.18
N ASN A 32 -3.17 17.65 -5.05
CA ASN A 32 -2.95 18.73 -6.00
C ASN A 32 -3.12 18.17 -7.42
N ASP A 33 -4.15 18.65 -8.12
CA ASP A 33 -4.57 18.12 -9.42
C ASP A 33 -3.79 18.73 -10.59
N SER A 34 -3.05 19.81 -10.33
CA SER A 34 -2.17 20.49 -11.28
C SER A 34 -0.77 19.87 -11.39
N LEU A 35 -0.31 19.13 -10.39
CA LEU A 35 1.05 18.57 -10.36
C LEU A 35 1.10 17.16 -10.99
N LYS A 36 1.91 17.04 -12.05
CA LYS A 36 2.15 15.78 -12.77
C LYS A 36 3.05 14.81 -12.00
N TRP A 37 3.92 15.33 -11.16
CA TRP A 37 4.82 14.59 -10.28
C TRP A 37 4.72 15.14 -8.87
N LEU A 38 4.65 14.24 -7.91
CA LEU A 38 4.63 14.54 -6.49
C LEU A 38 5.47 13.49 -5.80
N GLY A 39 6.39 13.90 -4.94
CA GLY A 39 7.24 12.95 -4.24
C GLY A 39 7.74 13.48 -2.91
N LEU A 40 8.09 12.54 -2.04
CA LEU A 40 8.66 12.79 -0.73
C LEU A 40 9.72 11.73 -0.47
N VAL A 41 10.91 12.17 -0.12
CA VAL A 41 12.00 11.32 0.35
C VAL A 41 12.33 11.77 1.78
N GLY A 42 12.34 10.83 2.71
CA GLY A 42 12.72 11.08 4.09
C GLY A 42 13.79 10.09 4.51
N LEU A 43 14.77 10.59 5.26
CA LEU A 43 15.81 9.80 5.91
C LEU A 43 15.87 10.24 7.37
N ASN A 44 15.97 9.28 8.28
CA ASN A 44 16.18 9.54 9.69
C ASN A 44 17.32 8.66 10.21
N PHE A 45 18.10 9.22 11.11
CA PHE A 45 19.24 8.58 11.72
C PHE A 45 19.39 9.09 13.15
N ILE A 46 19.47 8.17 14.11
CA ILE A 46 19.62 8.48 15.53
C ILE A 46 20.65 7.52 16.12
N LEU A 47 21.63 8.08 16.81
CA LEU A 47 22.60 7.37 17.63
C LEU A 47 22.56 7.98 19.02
N ILE A 48 22.37 7.14 20.04
CA ILE A 48 22.44 7.52 21.44
C ILE A 48 23.41 6.55 22.10
N ASP A 49 24.37 7.09 22.84
CA ASP A 49 25.41 6.32 23.54
C ASP A 49 25.54 6.82 24.97
N GLN A 50 24.55 6.49 25.81
CA GLN A 50 24.48 6.90 27.23
C GLN A 50 23.84 5.77 28.05
N GLU A 51 24.65 5.04 28.82
CA GLU A 51 24.30 3.81 29.59
C GLU A 51 23.77 2.64 28.74
N VAL A 52 22.94 2.94 27.74
CA VAL A 52 22.39 2.04 26.73
C VAL A 52 22.70 2.64 25.35
N GLN A 53 23.24 1.81 24.47
CA GLN A 53 23.49 2.17 23.09
C GLN A 53 22.20 1.98 22.28
N VAL A 54 21.65 3.06 21.72
CA VAL A 54 20.49 3.00 20.81
C VAL A 54 20.91 3.45 19.43
N PHE A 55 20.54 2.63 18.44
CA PHE A 55 20.72 2.94 17.04
C PHE A 55 19.38 2.84 16.31
N ASN A 56 19.01 3.89 15.59
CA ASN A 56 17.82 3.90 14.75
C ASN A 56 18.14 4.52 13.40
N MET A 57 17.67 3.86 12.35
CA MET A 57 17.65 4.45 11.02
C MET A 57 16.31 4.17 10.35
N GLY A 58 15.92 5.07 9.48
CA GLY A 58 14.76 4.85 8.63
C GLY A 58 14.88 5.63 7.35
N ALA A 59 14.20 5.11 6.33
CA ALA A 59 14.09 5.72 5.03
C ALA A 59 12.66 5.57 4.54
N ASN A 60 12.15 6.58 3.87
CA ASN A 60 10.87 6.51 3.19
C ASN A 60 10.97 7.20 1.83
N PHE A 61 10.37 6.58 0.82
CA PHE A 61 10.33 7.11 -0.53
C PHE A 61 8.92 6.95 -1.07
N ASN A 62 8.28 8.07 -1.40
CA ASN A 62 6.93 8.12 -1.93
C ASN A 62 6.95 8.95 -3.21
N VAL A 63 6.47 8.40 -4.30
CA VAL A 63 6.35 9.11 -5.57
C VAL A 63 5.02 8.77 -6.24
N VAL A 64 4.37 9.80 -6.76
CA VAL A 64 3.18 9.71 -7.59
C VAL A 64 3.45 10.44 -8.90
N ARG A 65 3.22 9.75 -10.01
CA ARG A 65 3.16 10.37 -11.33
C ARG A 65 1.73 10.29 -11.86
N LYS A 66 1.12 11.46 -12.09
CA LYS A 66 -0.22 11.58 -12.69
C LYS A 66 -0.10 11.82 -14.20
N PHE A 67 -0.73 10.97 -14.98
CA PHE A 67 -1.02 11.17 -16.40
C PHE A 67 -2.47 11.63 -16.58
N ARG A 68 -2.86 11.91 -17.84
CA ARG A 68 -4.23 12.36 -18.17
C ARG A 68 -5.29 11.34 -17.75
N GLN A 69 -5.06 10.05 -18.05
CA GLN A 69 -5.99 8.95 -17.75
C GLN A 69 -5.44 7.92 -16.75
N HIS A 70 -4.15 7.96 -16.44
CA HIS A 70 -3.49 6.96 -15.60
C HIS A 70 -2.73 7.63 -14.45
N SER A 71 -2.37 6.86 -13.42
CA SER A 71 -1.39 7.29 -12.42
C SER A 71 -0.54 6.13 -11.97
N ILE A 72 0.73 6.39 -11.72
CA ILE A 72 1.67 5.43 -11.16
C ILE A 72 2.07 5.93 -9.78
N LEU A 73 2.12 5.03 -8.81
CA LEU A 73 2.48 5.25 -7.43
C LEU A 73 3.59 4.27 -7.07
N ALA A 74 4.63 4.74 -6.38
CA ALA A 74 5.57 3.88 -5.66
C ALA A 74 5.77 4.47 -4.25
N ILE A 75 5.54 3.64 -3.24
CA ILE A 75 5.67 3.99 -1.81
C ILE A 75 6.59 2.95 -1.19
N SER A 76 7.53 3.38 -0.38
CA SER A 76 8.37 2.49 0.39
C SER A 76 8.71 3.09 1.75
N LYS A 77 8.95 2.18 2.69
CA LYS A 77 9.45 2.48 4.02
C LYS A 77 10.44 1.40 4.41
N PHE A 78 11.50 1.82 5.08
CA PHE A 78 12.46 0.98 5.76
C PHE A 78 12.65 1.53 7.16
N SER A 79 12.69 0.65 8.15
CA SER A 79 12.89 1.02 9.55
C SER A 79 13.74 -0.03 10.23
N PHE A 80 14.80 0.43 10.88
CA PHE A 80 15.72 -0.39 11.64
C PHE A 80 15.99 0.27 12.99
N ALA A 81 15.91 -0.49 14.07
CA ALA A 81 16.25 -0.04 15.41
C ALA A 81 16.89 -1.17 16.21
N SER A 82 17.95 -0.86 16.94
CA SER A 82 18.61 -1.77 17.86
C SER A 82 19.00 -1.07 19.16
N SER A 83 19.05 -1.82 20.26
CA SER A 83 19.50 -1.36 21.57
C SER A 83 20.46 -2.38 22.16
N ASN A 84 21.68 -1.98 22.55
CA ASN A 84 22.71 -2.90 23.07
C ASN A 84 22.90 -4.16 22.20
N ASN A 85 22.93 -3.98 20.87
CA ASN A 85 22.97 -5.04 19.85
C ASN A 85 21.74 -5.97 19.78
N GLU A 86 20.70 -5.74 20.57
CA GLU A 86 19.42 -6.42 20.42
C GLU A 86 18.53 -5.73 19.39
N LEU A 87 17.90 -6.52 18.52
CA LEU A 87 17.04 -6.00 17.47
C LEU A 87 15.67 -5.59 18.03
N LEU A 88 15.33 -4.31 17.94
CA LEU A 88 14.04 -3.78 18.37
C LEU A 88 13.04 -3.65 17.21
N LEU A 89 13.54 -3.29 16.02
CA LEU A 89 12.75 -3.10 14.83
C LEU A 89 13.58 -3.43 13.60
N SER A 90 13.03 -4.22 12.69
CA SER A 90 13.53 -4.32 11.32
C SER A 90 12.37 -4.70 10.44
N ASP A 91 11.82 -3.72 9.75
CA ASP A 91 10.72 -3.89 8.83
C ASP A 91 10.87 -2.97 7.62
N GLY A 92 10.26 -3.40 6.53
CA GLY A 92 10.20 -2.57 5.36
C GLY A 92 9.18 -3.09 4.36
N TYR A 93 8.75 -2.18 3.49
CA TYR A 93 7.91 -2.52 2.36
C TYR A 93 8.22 -1.62 1.18
N LEU A 94 7.91 -2.15 0.00
CA LEU A 94 7.83 -1.44 -1.27
C LEU A 94 6.47 -1.79 -1.88
N HIS A 95 5.69 -0.78 -2.26
CA HIS A 95 4.40 -0.92 -2.90
C HIS A 95 4.36 -0.08 -4.17
N ALA A 96 4.29 -0.74 -5.31
CA ALA A 96 4.07 -0.11 -6.60
C ALA A 96 2.64 -0.34 -7.05
N ARG A 97 1.98 0.70 -7.57
CA ARG A 97 0.60 0.62 -8.05
C ARG A 97 0.42 1.46 -9.31
N MET A 98 -0.27 0.90 -10.30
CA MET A 98 -0.73 1.63 -11.46
C MET A 98 -2.26 1.65 -11.46
N ILE A 99 -2.83 2.84 -11.65
CA ILE A 99 -4.26 3.04 -11.76
C ILE A 99 -4.54 3.50 -13.18
N PHE A 100 -5.33 2.74 -13.92
CA PHE A 100 -5.83 3.08 -15.23
C PHE A 100 -7.21 3.71 -15.15
N ASN A 101 -7.55 4.52 -16.14
CA ASN A 101 -8.86 5.17 -16.25
C ASN A 101 -9.25 5.95 -14.99
N ARG A 102 -8.29 6.61 -14.32
CA ARG A 102 -8.46 7.24 -12.99
C ARG A 102 -9.65 8.21 -12.90
N LYS A 103 -9.96 8.91 -14.00
CA LYS A 103 -11.04 9.91 -14.10
C LYS A 103 -12.37 9.35 -14.61
N LYS A 104 -12.46 8.05 -14.89
CA LYS A 104 -13.69 7.40 -15.36
C LYS A 104 -14.45 6.81 -14.17
N LYS A 105 -15.76 6.58 -14.35
CA LYS A 105 -16.63 5.94 -13.35
C LYS A 105 -16.12 4.55 -12.93
N ILE A 106 -15.47 3.84 -13.85
CA ILE A 106 -14.79 2.56 -13.61
C ILE A 106 -13.32 2.74 -13.94
N GLY A 107 -12.47 2.53 -12.95
CA GLY A 107 -11.01 2.47 -13.08
C GLY A 107 -10.51 1.06 -12.83
N GLU A 108 -9.33 0.75 -13.35
CA GLU A 108 -8.62 -0.50 -13.08
C GLU A 108 -7.37 -0.20 -12.27
N GLU A 109 -6.97 -1.08 -11.38
CA GLU A 109 -5.70 -0.99 -10.68
C GLU A 109 -4.95 -2.31 -10.75
N ILE A 110 -3.63 -2.22 -10.85
CA ILE A 110 -2.70 -3.32 -10.63
C ILE A 110 -1.65 -2.87 -9.63
N PHE A 111 -1.17 -3.78 -8.80
CA PHE A 111 -0.14 -3.48 -7.82
C PHE A 111 0.80 -4.65 -7.62
N TYR A 112 1.98 -4.31 -7.14
CA TYR A 112 2.98 -5.25 -6.66
C TYR A 112 3.56 -4.73 -5.36
N GLN A 113 3.74 -5.61 -4.39
CA GLN A 113 4.22 -5.28 -3.07
C GLN A 113 5.22 -6.33 -2.59
N ILE A 114 6.33 -5.85 -2.04
CA ILE A 114 7.29 -6.66 -1.31
C ILE A 114 7.33 -6.13 0.11
N GLN A 115 7.34 -7.00 1.12
CA GLN A 115 7.46 -6.60 2.51
C GLN A 115 8.19 -7.64 3.34
N TYR A 116 8.77 -7.18 4.44
CA TYR A 116 9.32 -8.03 5.48
C TYR A 116 9.13 -7.38 6.85
N ASN A 117 9.18 -8.18 7.91
CA ASN A 117 9.18 -7.73 9.30
C ASN A 117 9.85 -8.80 10.17
N ALA A 118 11.10 -8.55 10.56
CA ALA A 118 11.92 -9.49 11.31
C ALA A 118 11.33 -9.80 12.69
N ILE A 119 10.81 -8.79 13.39
CA ILE A 119 10.24 -8.92 14.73
C ILE A 119 8.99 -9.81 14.73
N ARG A 120 8.21 -9.78 13.64
CA ARG A 120 7.00 -10.60 13.46
C ARG A 120 7.27 -11.92 12.73
N GLY A 121 8.53 -12.25 12.45
CA GLY A 121 8.90 -13.46 11.72
C GLY A 121 8.50 -13.48 10.23
N LEU A 122 8.10 -12.33 9.68
CA LEU A 122 7.78 -12.21 8.25
C LEU A 122 9.07 -12.02 7.47
N GLN A 123 9.67 -13.12 7.00
CA GLN A 123 10.96 -13.09 6.31
C GLN A 123 10.89 -12.34 4.97
N GLU A 124 9.94 -12.72 4.12
CA GLU A 124 9.68 -12.07 2.85
C GLU A 124 8.25 -12.38 2.44
N ARG A 125 7.52 -11.37 1.96
CA ARG A 125 6.20 -11.55 1.36
C ARG A 125 6.08 -10.68 0.13
N ASN A 126 5.88 -11.35 -0.99
CA ASN A 126 5.53 -10.75 -2.27
C ASN A 126 4.02 -10.86 -2.45
N LEU A 127 3.40 -9.78 -2.91
CA LEU A 127 1.97 -9.72 -3.23
C LEU A 127 1.81 -9.02 -4.57
N ALA A 128 1.18 -9.68 -5.52
CA ALA A 128 0.76 -9.09 -6.78
C ALA A 128 -0.75 -9.12 -6.85
N GLY A 129 -1.37 -8.06 -7.34
CA GLY A 129 -2.82 -8.05 -7.43
C GLY A 129 -3.36 -7.01 -8.37
N GLY A 130 -4.67 -7.04 -8.54
CA GLY A 130 -5.38 -6.09 -9.35
C GLY A 130 -6.86 -6.07 -9.04
N GLY A 131 -7.52 -5.03 -9.49
CA GLY A 131 -8.92 -4.81 -9.17
C GLY A 131 -9.56 -3.70 -9.97
N LEU A 132 -10.86 -3.56 -9.76
CA LEU A 132 -11.69 -2.52 -10.32
C LEU A 132 -12.11 -1.53 -9.22
N ARG A 133 -12.14 -0.25 -9.59
CA ARG A 133 -12.56 0.86 -8.74
C ARG A 133 -13.80 1.49 -9.35
N PHE A 134 -14.88 1.53 -8.58
CA PHE A 134 -16.14 2.15 -8.95
C PHE A 134 -16.29 3.45 -8.17
N TRP A 135 -16.24 4.58 -8.89
CA TRP A 135 -16.57 5.87 -8.32
C TRP A 135 -18.08 5.96 -8.19
N LEU A 136 -18.59 5.96 -6.95
CA LEU A 136 -20.01 6.11 -6.66
C LEU A 136 -20.43 7.57 -6.79
N PHE A 137 -19.64 8.46 -6.18
CA PHE A 137 -19.75 9.91 -6.31
C PHE A 137 -18.40 10.56 -6.06
N ASP A 138 -18.15 11.69 -6.72
CA ASP A 138 -16.95 12.51 -6.59
C ASP A 138 -17.38 13.97 -6.78
N ASN A 139 -17.40 14.73 -5.68
CA ASN A 139 -17.66 16.16 -5.67
C ASN A 139 -16.68 16.86 -4.72
N ASP A 140 -16.71 18.19 -4.69
CA ASP A 140 -15.72 19.00 -3.94
C ASP A 140 -15.66 18.67 -2.44
N ASN A 141 -16.75 18.15 -1.87
CA ASN A 141 -16.89 17.89 -0.43
C ASN A 141 -16.78 16.40 -0.08
N TYR A 142 -17.19 15.51 -1.00
CA TYR A 142 -17.39 14.10 -0.74
C TYR A 142 -16.99 13.27 -1.95
N ALA A 143 -16.19 12.24 -1.70
CA ALA A 143 -15.87 11.21 -2.68
C ALA A 143 -16.05 9.83 -2.05
N MET A 144 -16.71 8.92 -2.79
CA MET A 144 -16.86 7.52 -2.40
C MET A 144 -16.48 6.61 -3.57
N ILE A 145 -15.58 5.67 -3.26
CA ILE A 145 -15.04 4.71 -4.23
C ILE A 145 -15.21 3.31 -3.62
N LEU A 146 -15.85 2.41 -4.37
CA LEU A 146 -15.84 0.98 -4.05
C LEU A 146 -14.74 0.29 -4.85
N GLY A 147 -13.99 -0.59 -4.21
CA GLY A 147 -12.96 -1.40 -4.85
C GLY A 147 -13.28 -2.88 -4.71
N ILE A 148 -13.07 -3.64 -5.78
CA ILE A 148 -13.05 -5.11 -5.75
C ILE A 148 -11.79 -5.59 -6.46
N GLY A 149 -11.11 -6.57 -5.91
CA GLY A 149 -9.87 -7.07 -6.50
C GLY A 149 -9.47 -8.42 -5.95
N ALA A 150 -8.44 -8.98 -6.56
CA ALA A 150 -7.79 -10.20 -6.14
C ALA A 150 -6.28 -9.96 -6.03
N MET A 151 -5.63 -10.74 -5.17
CA MET A 151 -4.18 -10.73 -5.01
C MET A 151 -3.66 -12.14 -4.80
N MET A 152 -2.41 -12.36 -5.18
CA MET A 152 -1.64 -13.59 -4.99
C MET A 152 -0.31 -13.26 -4.33
#